data_AF-A0A3M6WCP2-F1
#
_entry.id   AF-A0A3M6WCP2-F1
#
_cell.length_a   1.000
_cell.length_b   1.000
_cell.length_c   1.000
_cell.angle_alpha   90.00
_cell.angle_beta   90.00
_cell.angle_gamma   90.00
#
_symmetry.space_group_name_H-M   'P 1'
#
loop_
_entity.id
_entity.type
_entity.pdbx_description
1 polymer ?
#
loop_
_entity_poly.entity_id
_entity_poly.type
_entity_poly.pdbx_seq_one_letter_code
_entity_poly.pdbx_strand_id
1 'polypeptide(L)'
;MPPRPFPFALGIGTDICHRKRIEQLLLKPPPQARKKNLTRFLVRFLTSREISIFWRKFEDESGLFASQLENVTRYLAGRWAAKEATIKACQWRQLSFKHIQILRQQGGLRADQTGATYALILDKPASAFQAAFHSRSRDQSFDFEDNAAKQDHSSGLSSSESIVSDNNTNEQRREVHPPSMVDEHDFISAEVQNEDLPGQIAKISISHDGEYATAVCMAAEEPMDGDVGGEAAARELR
;
A
#
# COMPACT_ATOMS: atom_id res chain seq x y z
N MET A 1 -6.10 -46.39 -20.64
CA MET A 1 -6.37 -44.95 -20.90
C MET A 1 -5.50 -44.12 -19.96
N PRO A 2 -5.03 -42.93 -20.37
CA PRO A 2 -4.41 -41.99 -19.44
C PRO A 2 -5.44 -41.51 -18.38
N PRO A 3 -4.98 -41.02 -17.22
CA PRO A 3 -5.86 -40.35 -16.27
C PRO A 3 -6.46 -39.07 -16.89
N ARG A 4 -7.71 -38.75 -16.55
CA ARG A 4 -8.36 -37.50 -16.97
C ARG A 4 -8.02 -36.37 -15.98
N PRO A 5 -7.84 -35.12 -16.44
CA PRO A 5 -7.66 -33.98 -15.55
C PRO A 5 -8.92 -33.69 -14.72
N PHE A 6 -8.77 -32.90 -13.66
CA PHE A 6 -9.90 -32.38 -12.89
C PHE A 6 -10.68 -31.35 -13.74
N PRO A 7 -12.03 -31.40 -13.80
CA PRO A 7 -12.80 -30.68 -14.83
C PRO A 7 -12.87 -29.16 -14.68
N PHE A 8 -12.49 -28.61 -13.51
CA PHE A 8 -12.48 -27.17 -13.26
C PHE A 8 -11.14 -26.76 -12.66
N ALA A 9 -10.32 -26.00 -13.39
CA ALA A 9 -9.03 -25.54 -12.88
C ALA A 9 -9.26 -24.52 -11.74
N LEU A 10 -9.11 -24.98 -10.49
CA LEU A 10 -9.48 -24.26 -9.26
C LEU A 10 -8.40 -24.48 -8.21
N GLY A 11 -7.64 -23.43 -7.90
CA GLY A 11 -6.66 -23.45 -6.83
C GLY A 11 -7.30 -23.13 -5.47
N ILE A 12 -6.94 -23.91 -4.45
CA ILE A 12 -7.35 -23.70 -3.05
C ILE A 12 -6.12 -23.43 -2.21
N GLY A 13 -6.15 -22.34 -1.44
CA GLY A 13 -5.09 -21.96 -0.52
C GLY A 13 -5.62 -21.69 0.89
N THR A 14 -4.80 -22.01 1.89
CA THR A 14 -5.12 -21.80 3.31
C THR A 14 -3.92 -21.24 4.07
N ASP A 15 -4.16 -20.38 5.06
CA ASP A 15 -3.11 -19.85 5.94
C ASP A 15 -3.60 -19.57 7.36
N ILE A 16 -2.65 -19.57 8.30
CA ILE A 16 -2.87 -19.23 9.70
C ILE A 16 -1.80 -18.25 10.19
N CYS A 17 -2.24 -17.04 10.55
CA CYS A 17 -1.38 -15.96 11.02
C CYS A 17 -1.54 -15.76 12.53
N HIS A 18 -0.44 -15.91 13.28
CA HIS A 18 -0.42 -15.67 14.73
C HIS A 18 -0.32 -14.17 15.04
N ARG A 19 -1.31 -13.61 15.74
CA ARG A 19 -1.43 -12.18 16.04
C ARG A 19 -0.20 -11.59 16.71
N LYS A 20 0.40 -12.32 17.66
CA LYS A 20 1.61 -11.87 18.38
C LYS A 20 2.80 -11.62 17.47
N ARG A 21 2.92 -12.31 16.33
CA ARG A 21 3.97 -12.04 15.33
C ARG A 21 3.82 -10.64 14.71
N ILE A 22 2.60 -10.20 14.45
CA ILE A 22 2.31 -8.85 13.94
C ILE A 22 2.55 -7.81 15.05
N GLU A 23 2.09 -8.08 16.27
CA GLU A 23 2.31 -7.23 17.44
C GLU A 23 3.82 -6.97 17.68
N GLN A 24 4.64 -8.03 17.68
CA GLN A 24 6.09 -7.94 17.83
C GLN A 24 6.78 -7.12 16.72
N LEU A 25 6.31 -7.20 15.47
CA LEU A 25 6.83 -6.40 14.35
C LEU A 25 6.52 -4.91 14.50
N LEU A 26 5.33 -4.57 15.01
CA LEU A 26 4.90 -3.19 15.23
C LEU A 26 5.56 -2.57 16.47
N LEU A 27 5.61 -3.32 17.57
CA LEU A 27 6.19 -2.90 18.86
C LEU A 27 7.73 -2.92 18.91
N LYS A 28 8.41 -3.36 17.84
CA LYS A 28 9.87 -3.50 17.79
C LYS A 28 10.58 -2.22 18.30
N PRO A 29 11.47 -2.32 19.32
CA PRO A 29 12.13 -1.16 19.91
C PRO A 29 12.90 -0.28 18.91
N PRO A 30 13.07 1.03 19.20
CA PRO A 30 12.60 1.74 20.41
C PRO A 30 11.10 2.14 20.33
N PRO A 31 10.42 2.45 21.45
CA PRO A 31 8.99 2.80 21.45
C PRO A 31 8.62 3.98 20.52
N GLN A 32 9.52 4.95 20.36
CA GLN A 32 9.37 6.10 19.46
C GLN A 32 9.31 5.69 17.98
N ALA A 33 9.86 4.52 17.62
CA ALA A 33 9.82 4.00 16.25
C ALA A 33 8.48 3.34 15.88
N ARG A 34 7.54 3.14 16.81
CA ARG A 34 6.27 2.42 16.58
C ARG A 34 5.46 2.95 15.39
N LYS A 35 5.27 4.28 15.27
CA LYS A 35 4.64 4.91 14.09
C LYS A 35 5.35 4.47 12.79
N LYS A 36 6.66 4.70 12.71
CA LYS A 36 7.53 4.33 11.57
C LYS A 36 7.52 2.82 11.25
N ASN A 37 7.43 1.96 12.26
CA ASN A 37 7.29 0.51 12.09
C ASN A 37 5.95 0.16 11.44
N LEU A 38 4.85 0.76 11.90
CA LEU A 38 3.52 0.60 11.31
C LEU A 38 3.48 1.13 9.88
N THR A 39 3.96 2.36 9.60
CA THR A 39 4.02 2.90 8.23
C THR A 39 4.81 1.96 7.31
N ARG A 40 6.00 1.50 7.74
CA ARG A 40 6.82 0.54 6.98
C ARG A 40 6.10 -0.80 6.75
N PHE A 41 5.41 -1.32 7.77
CA PHE A 41 4.66 -2.57 7.66
C PHE A 41 3.51 -2.43 6.66
N LEU A 42 2.64 -1.43 6.83
CA LEU A 42 1.52 -1.14 5.93
C LEU A 42 2.01 -0.94 4.49
N VAL A 43 3.03 -0.10 4.27
CA VAL A 43 3.58 0.19 2.93
C VAL A 43 4.27 -1.02 2.30
N ARG A 44 4.78 -2.00 3.07
CA ARG A 44 5.26 -3.28 2.51
C ARG A 44 4.13 -4.25 2.16
N PHE A 45 3.02 -4.22 2.91
CA PHE A 45 2.00 -5.28 2.96
C PHE A 45 0.66 -4.94 2.27
N LEU A 46 0.12 -3.74 2.46
CA LEU A 46 -1.19 -3.30 1.95
C LEU A 46 -1.06 -2.43 0.69
N THR A 47 -2.01 -2.50 -0.24
CA THR A 47 -2.08 -1.56 -1.39
C THR A 47 -2.57 -0.18 -0.92
N SER A 48 -2.36 0.88 -1.72
CA SER A 48 -2.88 2.22 -1.38
C SER A 48 -4.37 2.20 -0.99
N ARG A 49 -5.23 1.49 -1.74
CA ARG A 49 -6.67 1.35 -1.45
C ARG A 49 -6.93 0.71 -0.07
N GLU A 50 -6.17 -0.34 0.27
CA GLU A 50 -6.27 -1.01 1.57
C GLU A 50 -5.75 -0.16 2.73
N ILE A 51 -4.73 0.68 2.51
CA ILE A 51 -4.20 1.62 3.51
C ILE A 51 -5.22 2.73 3.77
N SER A 52 -5.87 3.28 2.74
CA SER A 52 -6.97 4.24 2.91
C SER A 52 -8.17 3.62 3.65
N ILE A 53 -8.49 2.34 3.39
CA ILE A 53 -9.50 1.59 4.16
C ILE A 53 -9.06 1.35 5.61
N PHE A 54 -7.77 1.11 5.87
CA PHE A 54 -7.22 0.96 7.23
C PHE A 54 -7.36 2.25 8.04
N TRP A 55 -6.91 3.39 7.52
CA TRP A 55 -7.00 4.67 8.24
C TRP A 55 -8.44 5.14 8.44
N ARG A 56 -9.33 4.93 7.47
CA ARG A 56 -10.77 5.16 7.65
C ARG A 56 -11.43 4.24 8.70
N LYS A 57 -10.79 3.14 9.10
CA LYS A 57 -11.30 2.24 10.15
C LYS A 57 -10.71 2.55 11.53
N PHE A 58 -9.44 2.94 11.60
CA PHE A 58 -8.71 3.09 12.87
C PHE A 58 -8.43 4.54 13.28
N GLU A 59 -8.90 5.50 12.48
CA GLU A 59 -8.81 6.93 12.73
C GLU A 59 -7.37 7.43 12.93
N ASP A 60 -7.13 8.34 13.88
CA ASP A 60 -5.82 8.98 14.03
C ASP A 60 -4.77 8.12 14.75
N GLU A 61 -3.50 8.31 14.38
CA GLU A 61 -2.37 7.56 14.94
C GLU A 61 -2.17 7.77 16.45
N SER A 62 -2.61 8.90 17.01
CA SER A 62 -2.21 9.36 18.35
C SER A 62 -2.65 8.42 19.49
N GLY A 63 -3.77 7.70 19.33
CA GLY A 63 -4.24 6.71 20.31
C GLY A 63 -3.90 5.25 19.96
N LEU A 64 -3.43 4.99 18.73
CA LEU A 64 -3.51 3.66 18.11
C LEU A 64 -2.76 2.56 18.88
N PHE A 65 -1.57 2.86 19.39
CA PHE A 65 -0.75 1.90 20.16
C PHE A 65 -1.15 1.77 21.63
N ALA A 66 -2.02 2.65 22.15
CA ALA A 66 -2.44 2.64 23.55
C ALA A 66 -3.76 1.88 23.75
N SER A 67 -4.74 2.06 22.85
CA SER A 67 -6.10 1.50 22.99
C SER A 67 -6.54 0.58 21.84
N GLN A 68 -5.98 0.72 20.62
CA GLN A 68 -6.46 0.01 19.43
C GLN A 68 -5.52 -1.12 18.95
N LEU A 69 -4.38 -1.34 19.62
CA LEU A 69 -3.35 -2.30 19.17
C LEU A 69 -3.89 -3.72 18.94
N GLU A 70 -4.81 -4.20 19.80
CA GLU A 70 -5.43 -5.51 19.62
C GLU A 70 -6.31 -5.58 18.36
N ASN A 71 -7.13 -4.56 18.12
CA ASN A 71 -8.01 -4.47 16.95
C ASN A 71 -7.22 -4.31 15.65
N VAL A 72 -6.13 -3.53 15.69
CA VAL A 72 -5.19 -3.35 14.58
C VAL A 72 -4.46 -4.64 14.26
N THR A 73 -3.87 -5.31 15.25
CA THR A 73 -3.12 -6.57 15.02
C THR A 73 -4.05 -7.70 14.59
N ARG A 74 -5.27 -7.82 15.14
CA ARG A 74 -6.29 -8.78 14.69
C ARG A 74 -6.70 -8.53 13.23
N TYR A 75 -6.92 -7.28 12.83
CA TYR A 75 -7.24 -6.92 11.44
C TYR A 75 -6.08 -7.20 10.47
N LEU A 76 -4.85 -6.83 10.84
CA LEU A 76 -3.67 -7.05 10.00
C LEU A 76 -3.32 -8.54 9.88
N ALA A 77 -3.45 -9.33 10.95
CA ALA A 77 -3.30 -10.79 10.89
C ALA A 77 -4.36 -11.45 10.00
N GLY A 78 -5.62 -10.97 10.06
CA GLY A 78 -6.69 -11.41 9.16
C GLY A 78 -6.39 -11.15 7.69
N ARG A 79 -5.88 -9.94 7.36
CA ARG A 79 -5.39 -9.64 6.00
C ARG A 79 -4.15 -10.44 5.62
N TRP A 80 -3.28 -10.81 6.58
CA TRP A 80 -2.05 -11.56 6.29
C TRP A 80 -2.42 -12.97 5.86
N ALA A 81 -3.18 -13.69 6.70
CA ALA A 81 -3.68 -15.01 6.37
C ALA A 81 -4.45 -14.98 5.04
N ALA A 82 -5.29 -13.96 4.83
CA ALA A 82 -6.02 -13.80 3.58
C ALA A 82 -5.10 -13.72 2.35
N LYS A 83 -4.07 -12.87 2.36
CA LYS A 83 -3.17 -12.73 1.20
C LYS A 83 -2.28 -13.96 1.00
N GLU A 84 -1.78 -14.59 2.06
CA GLU A 84 -1.03 -15.85 1.97
C GLU A 84 -1.92 -16.98 1.40
N ALA A 85 -3.16 -17.09 1.86
CA ALA A 85 -4.14 -18.04 1.30
C ALA A 85 -4.41 -17.74 -0.18
N THR A 86 -4.52 -16.48 -0.60
CA THR A 86 -4.66 -16.12 -2.02
C THR A 86 -3.42 -16.47 -2.85
N ILE A 87 -2.20 -16.23 -2.36
CA ILE A 87 -0.97 -16.63 -3.08
C ILE A 87 -0.94 -18.15 -3.27
N LYS A 88 -1.29 -18.92 -2.25
CA LYS A 88 -1.36 -20.40 -2.31
C LYS A 88 -2.49 -20.93 -3.19
N ALA A 89 -3.52 -20.11 -3.47
CA ALA A 89 -4.63 -20.45 -4.36
C ALA A 89 -4.35 -20.14 -5.84
N CYS A 90 -3.26 -19.44 -6.17
CA CYS A 90 -2.95 -18.99 -7.54
C CYS A 90 -1.50 -19.33 -7.92
N GLN A 91 -1.09 -20.58 -7.76
CA GLN A 91 0.31 -21.01 -7.90
C GLN A 91 0.82 -20.95 -9.35
N TRP A 92 -0.09 -20.91 -10.33
CA TRP A 92 0.19 -20.65 -11.74
C TRP A 92 0.82 -19.27 -12.01
N ARG A 93 0.78 -18.33 -11.04
CA ARG A 93 1.34 -16.98 -11.18
C ARG A 93 2.16 -16.58 -9.94
N GLN A 94 3.33 -15.97 -10.14
CA GLN A 94 4.12 -15.42 -9.04
C GLN A 94 3.48 -14.14 -8.47
N LEU A 95 2.48 -14.31 -7.61
CA LEU A 95 1.82 -13.21 -6.91
C LEU A 95 2.69 -12.63 -5.79
N SER A 96 2.32 -11.42 -5.38
CA SER A 96 2.88 -10.73 -4.21
C SER A 96 1.77 -9.97 -3.50
N PHE A 97 1.98 -9.54 -2.26
CA PHE A 97 0.94 -8.80 -1.51
C PHE A 97 0.44 -7.52 -2.21
N LYS A 98 1.16 -6.97 -3.19
CA LYS A 98 0.71 -5.80 -3.98
C LYS A 98 -0.25 -6.15 -5.11
N HIS A 99 -0.27 -7.39 -5.56
CA HIS A 99 -1.27 -7.89 -6.51
C HIS A 99 -2.63 -8.14 -5.85
N ILE A 100 -2.71 -8.24 -4.52
CA ILE A 100 -3.92 -8.72 -3.83
C ILE A 100 -4.52 -7.58 -3.00
N GLN A 101 -5.78 -7.22 -3.27
CA GLN A 101 -6.59 -6.34 -2.41
C GLN A 101 -7.65 -7.17 -1.68
N ILE A 102 -7.68 -7.15 -0.34
CA ILE A 102 -8.79 -7.77 0.42
C ILE A 102 -9.91 -6.73 0.59
N LEU A 103 -11.04 -6.96 -0.05
CA LEU A 103 -12.16 -6.02 -0.17
C LEU A 103 -13.45 -6.62 0.40
N ARG A 104 -14.45 -5.77 0.61
CA ARG A 104 -15.82 -6.18 0.94
C ARG A 104 -16.76 -5.70 -0.14
N GLN A 105 -17.64 -6.58 -0.58
CA GLN A 105 -18.74 -6.24 -1.48
C GLN A 105 -19.67 -5.25 -0.78
N GLN A 106 -20.20 -4.26 -1.50
CA GLN A 106 -21.29 -3.44 -0.96
C GLN A 106 -22.54 -4.32 -0.74
N GLY A 107 -23.24 -4.12 0.38
CA GLY A 107 -24.50 -4.82 0.67
C GLY A 107 -25.56 -4.45 -0.36
N GLY A 108 -26.17 -5.46 -0.99
CA GLY A 108 -27.21 -5.22 -2.00
C GLY A 108 -28.53 -4.80 -1.37
N LEU A 109 -29.02 -3.60 -1.74
CA LEU A 109 -30.35 -3.04 -1.43
C LEU A 109 -30.78 -2.92 0.05
N ARG A 110 -30.05 -3.49 1.02
CA ARG A 110 -30.26 -3.26 2.45
C ARG A 110 -28.97 -2.77 3.12
N ALA A 111 -29.08 -1.67 3.87
CA ALA A 111 -27.95 -0.98 4.49
C ALA A 111 -27.38 -1.68 5.76
N ASP A 112 -28.04 -2.74 6.25
CA ASP A 112 -27.66 -3.52 7.42
C ASP A 112 -26.67 -4.66 7.10
N GLN A 113 -26.66 -5.16 5.87
CA GLN A 113 -25.83 -6.31 5.48
C GLN A 113 -24.40 -5.88 5.09
N THR A 114 -23.45 -6.18 5.97
CA THR A 114 -22.03 -6.20 5.63
C THR A 114 -21.78 -7.26 4.55
N GLY A 115 -21.56 -6.84 3.31
CA GLY A 115 -21.37 -7.73 2.17
C GLY A 115 -20.11 -8.61 2.27
N ALA A 116 -20.10 -9.68 1.48
CA ALA A 116 -19.07 -10.71 1.50
C ALA A 116 -17.66 -10.15 1.32
N THR A 117 -16.69 -10.73 2.02
CA THR A 117 -15.27 -10.42 1.82
C THR A 117 -14.75 -11.20 0.60
N TYR A 118 -13.92 -10.57 -0.22
CA TYR A 118 -13.31 -11.20 -1.39
C TYR A 118 -11.86 -10.69 -1.58
N ALA A 119 -11.07 -11.44 -2.34
CA ALA A 119 -9.77 -11.00 -2.81
C ALA A 119 -9.90 -10.55 -4.27
N LEU A 120 -9.43 -9.35 -4.60
CA LEU A 120 -9.19 -8.91 -5.98
C LEU A 120 -7.71 -9.11 -6.29
N ILE A 121 -7.42 -9.93 -7.29
CA ILE A 121 -6.08 -10.31 -7.75
C ILE A 121 -5.80 -9.53 -9.04
N LEU A 122 -5.02 -8.48 -8.92
CA LEU A 122 -4.76 -7.50 -9.97
C LEU A 122 -3.81 -8.05 -11.03
N ASP A 123 -4.00 -7.63 -12.28
CA ASP A 123 -3.11 -7.98 -13.39
C ASP A 123 -1.70 -7.37 -13.22
N LYS A 124 -1.60 -6.26 -12.48
CA LYS A 124 -0.34 -5.59 -12.15
C LYS A 124 -0.29 -5.23 -10.66
N PRO A 125 0.89 -5.20 -10.01
CA PRO A 125 0.98 -4.91 -8.59
C PRO A 125 0.62 -3.44 -8.32
N ALA A 126 -0.33 -3.20 -7.41
CA ALA A 126 -0.71 -1.84 -7.03
C ALA A 126 0.40 -1.13 -6.24
N SER A 127 0.51 0.18 -6.45
CA SER A 127 1.37 1.03 -5.63
C SER A 127 0.93 1.04 -4.15
N ALA A 128 1.87 1.45 -3.30
CA ALA A 128 1.63 1.79 -1.89
C ALA A 128 2.31 3.11 -1.49
N PHE A 129 2.82 3.87 -2.47
CA PHE A 129 3.67 5.04 -2.24
C PHE A 129 2.85 6.24 -1.71
N GLN A 130 1.78 6.61 -2.44
CA GLN A 130 0.99 7.82 -2.18
C GLN A 130 0.37 7.85 -0.76
N ALA A 131 -0.09 6.70 -0.27
CA ALA A 131 -0.65 6.56 1.09
C ALA A 131 0.39 6.74 2.22
N ALA A 132 1.70 6.71 1.91
CA ALA A 132 2.78 6.98 2.86
C ALA A 132 3.11 8.48 3.02
N PHE A 133 2.65 9.33 2.10
CA PHE A 133 2.90 10.77 2.12
C PHE A 133 1.76 11.57 2.76
N HIS A 134 0.51 11.09 2.65
CA HIS A 134 -0.65 11.75 3.28
C HIS A 134 -0.64 11.80 4.82
N SER A 135 0.19 11.00 5.51
CA SER A 135 0.43 11.21 6.95
C SER A 135 1.36 12.39 7.20
N ARG A 136 2.44 12.52 6.42
CA ARG A 136 3.44 13.59 6.56
C ARG A 136 2.88 15.00 6.34
N SER A 137 2.01 15.17 5.34
CA SER A 137 1.35 16.46 5.09
C SER A 137 0.26 16.80 6.12
N ARG A 138 -0.12 15.86 6.99
CA ARG A 138 -1.03 16.08 8.12
C ARG A 138 -0.28 16.40 9.41
N ASP A 139 0.92 15.83 9.60
CA ASP A 139 1.85 16.19 10.69
C ASP A 139 2.43 17.61 10.55
N GLN A 140 2.31 18.28 9.39
CA GLN A 140 2.85 19.63 9.13
C GLN A 140 1.83 20.77 9.24
N SER A 141 0.55 20.50 9.50
CA SER A 141 -0.52 21.53 9.54
C SER A 141 -0.87 22.03 10.94
N PHE A 142 -0.01 21.80 11.94
CA PHE A 142 -0.19 22.23 13.33
C PHE A 142 1.14 22.69 13.94
N ASP A 143 1.53 23.94 13.66
CA ASP A 143 2.48 24.74 14.45
C ASP A 143 2.62 26.17 13.85
N PHE A 144 1.55 26.99 13.85
CA PHE A 144 1.68 28.46 13.67
C PHE A 144 0.49 29.32 14.13
N GLU A 145 0.28 29.43 15.44
CA GLU A 145 -0.34 30.58 16.13
C GLU A 145 0.37 30.71 17.49
N ASP A 146 0.63 31.88 18.08
CA ASP A 146 0.81 33.27 17.62
C ASP A 146 1.62 33.97 18.73
N ASN A 147 2.33 35.09 18.47
CA ASN A 147 2.60 36.10 19.50
C ASN A 147 3.17 37.46 18.98
N ALA A 148 2.39 38.51 19.20
CA ALA A 148 2.84 39.81 19.76
C ALA A 148 3.77 40.75 18.94
N ALA A 149 3.16 41.41 17.96
CA ALA A 149 3.18 42.87 17.73
C ALA A 149 4.25 43.79 18.40
N LYS A 150 4.97 44.56 17.56
CA LYS A 150 5.30 46.01 17.70
C LYS A 150 5.93 46.53 16.39
N GLN A 151 5.26 47.45 15.69
CA GLN A 151 5.38 48.92 15.74
C GLN A 151 6.51 49.52 14.87
N ASP A 152 6.06 50.27 13.85
CA ASP A 152 6.46 51.64 13.49
C ASP A 152 7.83 51.98 12.86
N HIS A 153 7.75 52.58 11.65
CA HIS A 153 8.63 53.64 11.08
C HIS A 153 10.12 53.34 10.79
N SER A 154 10.85 54.06 9.90
CA SER A 154 10.51 54.79 8.66
C SER A 154 11.78 55.32 7.95
N SER A 155 11.80 55.36 6.61
CA SER A 155 12.58 56.30 5.73
C SER A 155 14.13 56.37 5.77
N GLY A 156 14.75 56.80 4.65
CA GLY A 156 16.21 57.05 4.50
C GLY A 156 16.88 56.07 3.51
N LEU A 157 17.01 56.28 2.19
CA LEU A 157 17.43 57.42 1.34
C LEU A 157 18.93 57.79 1.40
N SER A 158 19.51 57.96 0.19
CA SER A 158 20.82 58.57 -0.15
C SER A 158 22.12 57.85 0.25
N SER A 159 23.26 58.00 -0.48
CA SER A 159 23.45 58.31 -1.92
C SER A 159 24.95 58.25 -2.34
N SER A 160 25.19 57.72 -3.55
CA SER A 160 26.17 58.20 -4.57
C SER A 160 27.71 58.08 -4.41
N GLU A 161 28.33 57.87 -5.60
CA GLU A 161 29.66 58.36 -6.06
C GLU A 161 30.99 57.79 -5.46
N SER A 162 32.10 57.64 -6.20
CA SER A 162 32.31 57.56 -7.68
C SER A 162 33.75 57.09 -8.07
N ILE A 163 33.92 56.58 -9.30
CA ILE A 163 35.13 56.67 -10.19
C ILE A 163 36.45 56.00 -9.68
N VAL A 164 36.87 54.81 -10.18
CA VAL A 164 37.65 54.54 -11.44
C VAL A 164 39.11 55.05 -11.35
N SER A 165 40.19 54.27 -11.56
CA SER A 165 40.43 52.88 -12.05
C SER A 165 41.66 52.26 -11.32
N ASP A 166 42.47 51.23 -11.70
CA ASP A 166 42.72 50.36 -12.89
C ASP A 166 43.45 49.05 -12.41
N ASN A 167 44.06 48.07 -13.12
CA ASN A 167 44.44 47.78 -14.54
C ASN A 167 44.40 46.22 -14.81
N ASN A 168 45.54 45.57 -15.17
CA ASN A 168 45.71 44.14 -15.54
C ASN A 168 46.41 43.33 -14.39
N THR A 169 46.39 41.99 -14.28
CA THR A 169 46.59 40.96 -15.32
C THR A 169 46.00 39.58 -14.98
N ASN A 170 45.28 39.00 -15.94
CA ASN A 170 45.08 37.57 -16.28
C ASN A 170 45.36 36.45 -15.23
N GLU A 171 44.33 35.69 -14.83
CA GLU A 171 44.43 34.23 -14.65
C GLU A 171 43.06 33.51 -14.79
N GLN A 172 43.08 32.20 -15.05
CA GLN A 172 41.94 31.44 -15.58
C GLN A 172 40.80 31.19 -14.56
N ARG A 173 39.55 31.45 -14.98
CA ARG A 173 38.32 31.21 -14.21
C ARG A 173 38.11 29.72 -13.93
N ARG A 174 38.29 29.28 -12.68
CA ARG A 174 37.87 27.95 -12.21
C ARG A 174 36.35 27.91 -12.02
N GLU A 175 35.60 27.55 -13.07
CA GLU A 175 34.20 27.13 -12.89
C GLU A 175 34.13 25.70 -12.34
N VAL A 176 33.30 25.50 -11.32
CA VAL A 176 33.09 24.21 -10.67
C VAL A 176 32.03 23.43 -11.46
N HIS A 177 32.34 22.21 -11.89
CA HIS A 177 31.36 21.28 -12.45
C HIS A 177 30.23 20.98 -11.43
N PRO A 178 28.95 21.20 -11.77
CA PRO A 178 27.86 20.38 -11.27
C PRO A 178 27.77 19.11 -12.14
N PRO A 179 28.08 17.91 -11.62
CA PRO A 179 27.91 16.69 -12.39
C PRO A 179 26.41 16.35 -12.56
N SER A 180 26.04 15.94 -13.78
CA SER A 180 24.84 15.15 -14.14
C SER A 180 23.51 15.50 -13.43
N MET A 181 22.55 16.04 -14.20
CA MET A 181 21.13 16.00 -13.79
C MET A 181 20.70 14.56 -13.50
N VAL A 182 19.86 14.40 -12.47
CA VAL A 182 19.40 13.10 -11.96
C VAL A 182 18.30 12.55 -12.88
N ASP A 183 18.26 11.23 -13.07
CA ASP A 183 17.40 10.53 -14.05
C ASP A 183 15.94 11.03 -14.11
N GLU A 184 15.55 11.52 -15.29
CA GLU A 184 14.20 12.01 -15.61
C GLU A 184 13.22 10.86 -15.92
N HIS A 185 13.33 9.73 -15.19
CA HIS A 185 12.70 8.45 -15.55
C HIS A 185 11.96 7.70 -14.44
N ASP A 186 11.81 8.27 -13.23
CA ASP A 186 10.99 7.69 -12.15
C ASP A 186 9.56 8.30 -12.06
N PHE A 187 9.13 9.07 -13.07
CA PHE A 187 7.74 9.51 -13.22
C PHE A 187 6.86 8.42 -13.85
N ILE A 188 6.14 7.68 -13.00
CA ILE A 188 4.94 6.94 -13.41
C ILE A 188 3.71 7.72 -12.91
N SER A 189 2.95 8.30 -13.84
CA SER A 189 1.82 9.20 -13.55
C SER A 189 0.81 8.60 -12.57
N ALA A 190 0.37 9.41 -11.60
CA ALA A 190 -0.58 9.01 -10.55
C ALA A 190 -2.05 9.03 -11.00
N GLU A 191 -2.30 8.73 -12.27
CA GLU A 191 -3.59 8.89 -12.94
C GLU A 191 -4.31 7.54 -13.05
N VAL A 192 -5.63 7.54 -12.85
CA VAL A 192 -6.53 6.37 -12.91
C VAL A 192 -6.21 5.24 -11.88
N GLN A 193 -6.45 5.50 -10.59
CA GLN A 193 -6.51 4.46 -9.53
C GLN A 193 -7.77 4.51 -8.63
N ASN A 194 -8.87 5.10 -9.13
CA ASN A 194 -10.17 5.08 -8.43
C ASN A 194 -11.22 4.15 -9.07
N GLU A 195 -11.19 3.99 -10.39
CA GLU A 195 -12.08 3.08 -11.13
C GLU A 195 -11.32 1.81 -11.56
N ASP A 196 -12.06 0.69 -11.61
CA ASP A 196 -11.68 -0.69 -11.90
C ASP A 196 -10.27 -0.95 -12.50
N LEU A 197 -9.31 -1.22 -11.61
CA LEU A 197 -8.09 -1.94 -11.97
C LEU A 197 -8.46 -3.39 -12.38
N PRO A 198 -8.04 -3.86 -13.57
CA PRO A 198 -8.40 -5.19 -14.04
C PRO A 198 -7.71 -6.29 -13.22
N GLY A 199 -8.41 -7.41 -13.10
CA GLY A 199 -7.99 -8.53 -12.27
C GLY A 199 -9.10 -9.50 -11.91
N GLN A 200 -8.70 -10.65 -11.37
CA GLN A 200 -9.55 -11.78 -11.03
C GLN A 200 -10.16 -11.62 -9.63
N ILE A 201 -11.44 -11.99 -9.45
CA ILE A 201 -12.07 -12.08 -8.12
C ILE A 201 -11.94 -13.52 -7.59
N ALA A 202 -11.22 -13.68 -6.48
CA ALA A 202 -11.16 -14.92 -5.71
C ALA A 202 -12.06 -14.85 -4.48
N LYS A 203 -12.74 -15.97 -4.16
CA LYS A 203 -13.62 -16.09 -2.99
C LYS A 203 -12.78 -16.40 -1.76
N ILE A 204 -13.04 -15.70 -0.66
CA ILE A 204 -12.23 -15.84 0.56
C ILE A 204 -13.08 -15.83 1.82
N SER A 205 -12.76 -16.74 2.74
CA SER A 205 -13.23 -16.70 4.12
C SER A 205 -12.08 -16.27 5.03
N ILE A 206 -12.37 -15.44 6.02
CA ILE A 206 -11.41 -15.01 7.06
C ILE A 206 -12.10 -15.21 8.40
N SER A 207 -11.44 -15.95 9.29
CA SER A 207 -11.90 -16.24 10.65
C SER A 207 -10.81 -15.88 11.66
N HIS A 208 -11.21 -15.78 12.93
CA HIS A 208 -10.29 -15.53 14.04
C HIS A 208 -10.63 -16.46 15.20
N ASP A 209 -9.63 -17.19 15.67
CA ASP A 209 -9.74 -18.10 16.82
C ASP A 209 -8.63 -17.75 17.83
N GLY A 210 -9.04 -17.33 19.02
CA GLY A 210 -8.14 -16.79 20.06
C GLY A 210 -7.13 -15.76 19.52
N GLU A 211 -5.85 -16.14 19.57
CA GLU A 211 -4.67 -15.38 19.14
C GLU A 211 -4.34 -15.52 17.65
N TYR A 212 -5.10 -16.32 16.88
CA TYR A 212 -4.84 -16.63 15.48
C TYR A 212 -5.90 -16.03 14.55
N ALA A 213 -5.46 -15.71 13.33
CA ALA A 213 -6.34 -15.45 12.19
C ALA A 213 -6.16 -16.57 11.17
N THR A 214 -7.24 -17.15 10.68
CA THR A 214 -7.24 -18.16 9.63
C THR A 214 -7.90 -17.63 8.38
N ALA A 215 -7.47 -18.08 7.21
CA ALA A 215 -8.14 -17.78 5.95
C ALA A 215 -8.11 -18.96 5.00
N VAL A 216 -9.17 -19.09 4.21
CA VAL A 216 -9.27 -20.05 3.09
C VAL A 216 -9.68 -19.27 1.85
N CYS A 217 -8.91 -19.40 0.78
CA CYS A 217 -9.12 -18.74 -0.50
C CYS A 217 -9.34 -19.80 -1.59
N MET A 218 -10.27 -19.53 -2.50
CA MET A 218 -10.51 -20.31 -3.72
C MET A 218 -10.51 -19.37 -4.91
N ALA A 219 -9.66 -19.65 -5.88
CA ALA A 219 -9.52 -18.91 -7.12
C ALA A 219 -9.68 -19.87 -8.32
N ALA A 220 -10.05 -19.33 -9.48
CA ALA A 220 -9.87 -20.10 -10.71
C ALA A 220 -8.39 -20.03 -11.14
N GLU A 221 -7.97 -21.05 -11.86
CA GLU A 221 -6.69 -21.03 -12.56
C GLU A 221 -7.01 -20.65 -14.01
N GLU A 222 -6.38 -19.58 -14.49
CA GLU A 222 -6.56 -19.17 -15.89
C GLU A 222 -5.78 -20.16 -16.77
N PRO A 223 -6.39 -20.73 -17.82
CA PRO A 223 -5.71 -21.70 -18.67
C PRO A 223 -4.54 -21.01 -19.37
N MET A 224 -3.33 -21.54 -19.17
CA MET A 224 -2.15 -21.06 -19.87
C MET A 224 -2.26 -21.36 -21.38
N ASP A 225 -1.62 -20.57 -22.23
CA ASP A 225 -1.58 -20.86 -23.68
C ASP A 225 -1.02 -22.26 -23.94
N GLY A 226 -1.87 -23.15 -24.47
CA GLY A 226 -1.58 -24.56 -24.71
C GLY A 226 -2.16 -25.55 -23.67
N ASP A 227 -2.72 -25.07 -22.56
CA ASP A 227 -3.48 -25.91 -21.63
C ASP A 227 -4.89 -26.18 -22.17
N VAL A 228 -5.17 -27.44 -22.51
CA VAL A 228 -6.52 -27.93 -22.85
C VAL A 228 -7.33 -28.15 -21.58
N GLY A 229 -7.53 -27.06 -20.84
CA GLY A 229 -8.19 -27.02 -19.54
C GLY A 229 -9.54 -27.74 -19.53
N GLY A 230 -9.95 -28.22 -18.34
CA GLY A 230 -10.96 -29.27 -18.16
C GLY A 230 -12.31 -29.12 -18.89
N GLU A 231 -12.69 -27.92 -19.33
CA GLU A 231 -13.83 -27.71 -20.21
C GLU A 231 -13.69 -28.44 -21.57
N ALA A 232 -12.50 -28.52 -22.16
CA ALA A 232 -12.27 -29.25 -23.40
C ALA A 232 -12.56 -30.75 -23.21
N ALA A 233 -11.95 -31.35 -22.18
CA ALA A 233 -12.16 -32.75 -21.81
C ALA A 233 -13.61 -33.05 -21.34
N ALA A 234 -14.34 -32.05 -20.85
CA ALA A 234 -15.75 -32.17 -20.49
C ALA A 234 -16.71 -32.05 -21.70
N ARG A 235 -16.31 -31.35 -22.78
CA ARG A 235 -17.07 -31.25 -24.03
C ARG A 235 -17.00 -32.53 -24.86
N GLU A 236 -15.91 -33.31 -24.76
CA GLU A 236 -15.77 -34.65 -25.36
C GLU A 236 -16.66 -35.75 -24.72
N LEU A 237 -17.50 -35.39 -23.74
CA LEU A 237 -18.36 -36.31 -22.98
C LEU A 237 -19.87 -36.04 -23.18
N ARG A 238 -20.25 -35.46 -24.32
CA ARG A 238 -21.65 -35.19 -24.72
C ARG A 238 -21.95 -35.76 -26.10
#